data_AF-A0A533SZZ6-F1
#
_entry.id   AF-A0A533SZZ6-F1
#
_cell.length_a   1.000
_cell.length_b   1.000
_cell.length_c   1.000
_cell.angle_alpha   90.00
_cell.angle_beta   90.00
_cell.angle_gamma   90.00
#
_symmetry.space_group_name_H-M   'P 1'
#
loop_
_entity.id
_entity.type
_entity.pdbx_description
1 polymer ?
#
loop_
_entity_poly.entity_id
_entity_poly.type
_entity_poly.pdbx_seq_one_letter_code
_entity_poly.pdbx_strand_id
1 'polypeptide(L)'
;NSRADLEIIDELYKKLKEKYLKEGGPMAEQLTLLDWDYKGKDSEGKEVHIDVKQVSKELNGCYWSKDGKVRAPFTDEKTLDKDGKPTVFKQVPGFAKLQDDGMTSCGCWIFCNSFNDAGNAMARRDNKTDPTGLGLYPKWAWCWPVNRRVLYNRCSVDVNGNPLDPSRKLLAWNEKDTKWVGDVVDSPATVKPMSDLKEGGLPFIMKAEGVAALFGPGLNDGPFPEHYESLECPLSANPMGKQRVNPAIKIWYKEGGKSKAEDVYASCDARFPILASTYRVTEHWQTGVMTRNSPWLLEMQPQQFVEMSPALAKEKGISNGDKVKVVSARGQVDAVAMVSTRLQPFKIADSTVHQVGLPWCFGWTTPNAGDTSNLLCPTVGDANTMIPETKAFMVDVRKG
;
A
#
# COMPACT_ATOMS: atom_id res chain seq x y z
N ASN A 1 -7.76 22.48 19.91
CA ASN A 1 -8.11 21.22 20.62
C ASN A 1 -8.04 19.99 19.71
N SER A 2 -7.07 19.93 18.77
CA SER A 2 -6.84 18.70 18.01
C SER A 2 -6.35 17.59 18.93
N ARG A 3 -6.64 16.34 18.57
CA ARG A 3 -6.23 15.14 19.31
C ARG A 3 -5.65 14.13 18.32
N ALA A 4 -4.76 13.26 18.79
CA ALA A 4 -4.26 12.15 18.00
C ALA A 4 -5.38 11.16 17.66
N ASP A 5 -5.30 10.47 16.52
CA ASP A 5 -6.32 9.53 16.08
C ASP A 5 -6.62 8.44 17.12
N LEU A 6 -5.57 7.90 17.76
CA LEU A 6 -5.72 6.86 18.78
C LEU A 6 -6.53 7.35 20.00
N GLU A 7 -6.36 8.60 20.41
CA GLU A 7 -7.15 9.22 21.50
C GLU A 7 -8.63 9.36 21.11
N ILE A 8 -8.89 9.72 19.85
CA ILE A 8 -10.26 9.85 19.33
C ILE A 8 -10.93 8.47 19.28
N ILE A 9 -10.22 7.47 18.77
CA ILE A 9 -10.73 6.09 18.64
C ILE A 9 -11.00 5.47 20.02
N ASP A 10 -10.11 5.66 20.99
CA ASP A 10 -10.28 5.15 22.35
C ASP A 10 -11.49 5.76 23.07
N GLU A 11 -11.67 7.07 22.98
CA GLU A 11 -12.84 7.72 23.57
C GLU A 11 -14.13 7.21 22.93
N LEU A 12 -14.14 7.09 21.59
CA LEU A 12 -15.29 6.56 20.85
C LEU A 12 -15.60 5.11 21.26
N TYR A 13 -14.58 4.26 21.31
CA TYR A 13 -14.70 2.86 21.69
C TYR A 13 -15.23 2.71 23.12
N LYS A 14 -14.66 3.42 24.10
CA LYS A 14 -15.08 3.34 25.51
C LYS A 14 -16.55 3.76 25.70
N LYS A 15 -16.97 4.86 25.05
CA LYS A 15 -18.38 5.30 25.09
C LYS A 15 -19.31 4.28 24.45
N LEU A 16 -18.92 3.70 23.32
CA LEU A 16 -19.72 2.69 22.64
C LEU A 16 -19.82 1.42 23.51
N LYS A 17 -18.70 0.95 24.07
CA LYS A 17 -18.66 -0.21 24.97
C LYS A 17 -19.57 -0.01 26.19
N GLU A 18 -19.49 1.15 26.84
CA GLU A 18 -20.35 1.49 27.98
C GLU A 18 -21.83 1.45 27.61
N LYS A 19 -22.20 2.00 26.45
CA LYS A 19 -23.57 1.99 25.97
C LYS A 19 -24.07 0.56 25.74
N TYR A 20 -23.30 -0.28 25.06
CA TYR A 20 -23.66 -1.68 24.79
C TYR A 20 -23.74 -2.52 26.07
N LEU A 21 -22.89 -2.26 27.07
CA LEU A 21 -22.96 -2.94 28.37
C LEU A 21 -24.25 -2.59 29.14
N LYS A 22 -24.75 -1.36 29.00
CA LYS A 22 -25.95 -0.89 29.71
C LYS A 22 -27.24 -1.29 28.99
N GLU A 23 -27.27 -1.15 27.67
CA GLU A 23 -28.51 -1.22 26.87
C GLU A 23 -28.64 -2.52 26.08
N GLY A 24 -27.56 -3.30 25.95
CA GLY A 24 -27.50 -4.42 25.02
C GLY A 24 -27.46 -3.96 23.56
N GLY A 25 -27.58 -4.91 22.63
CA GLY A 25 -27.62 -4.64 21.20
C GLY A 25 -27.28 -5.88 20.36
N PRO A 26 -27.50 -5.85 19.04
CA PRO A 26 -27.08 -6.92 18.16
C PRO A 26 -25.58 -7.20 18.29
N MET A 27 -25.22 -8.47 18.49
CA MET A 27 -23.82 -8.93 18.59
C MET A 27 -22.98 -8.18 19.65
N ALA A 28 -23.59 -7.77 20.77
CA ALA A 28 -22.92 -6.96 21.80
C ALA A 28 -21.58 -7.53 22.30
N GLU A 29 -21.47 -8.85 22.42
CA GLU A 29 -20.25 -9.55 22.85
C GLU A 29 -19.03 -9.22 21.99
N GLN A 30 -19.19 -9.01 20.68
CA GLN A 30 -18.07 -8.67 19.77
C GLN A 30 -17.43 -7.32 20.12
N LEU A 31 -18.21 -6.38 20.67
CA LEU A 31 -17.70 -5.09 21.10
C LEU A 31 -17.22 -5.14 22.56
N THR A 32 -17.98 -5.78 23.45
CA THR A 32 -17.73 -5.74 24.90
C THR A 32 -16.57 -6.62 25.33
N LEU A 33 -16.29 -7.70 24.59
CA LEU A 33 -15.18 -8.62 24.86
C LEU A 33 -13.85 -8.23 24.19
N LEU A 34 -13.83 -7.18 23.35
CA LEU A 34 -12.58 -6.67 22.79
C LEU A 34 -11.65 -6.18 23.91
N ASP A 35 -10.40 -6.70 23.91
CA ASP A 35 -9.33 -6.24 24.80
C ASP A 35 -8.84 -4.86 24.34
N TRP A 36 -8.82 -3.90 25.28
CA TRP A 36 -8.52 -2.50 24.97
C TRP A 36 -8.03 -1.79 26.23
N ASP A 37 -6.80 -2.11 26.64
CA ASP A 37 -6.17 -1.58 27.86
C ASP A 37 -4.85 -0.86 27.55
N TYR A 38 -4.93 0.23 26.79
CA TYR A 38 -3.76 0.97 26.30
C TYR A 38 -3.37 2.17 27.16
N LYS A 39 -3.61 2.11 28.47
CA LYS A 39 -3.48 3.27 29.36
C LYS A 39 -2.02 3.69 29.52
N GLY A 40 -1.73 4.96 29.23
CA GLY A 40 -0.46 5.61 29.56
C GLY A 40 -0.60 6.44 30.83
N LYS A 41 0.38 6.29 31.73
CA LYS A 41 0.47 7.02 32.99
C LYS A 41 1.58 8.05 32.94
N ASP A 42 1.39 9.22 33.55
CA ASP A 42 2.47 10.20 33.76
C ASP A 42 3.42 9.76 34.89
N SER A 43 4.41 10.61 35.19
CA SER A 43 5.36 10.42 36.27
C SER A 43 4.73 10.31 37.66
N GLU A 44 3.49 10.77 37.83
CA GLU A 44 2.72 10.70 39.08
C GLU A 44 1.77 9.49 39.09
N GLY A 45 1.77 8.67 38.03
CA GLY A 45 0.95 7.49 37.91
C GLY A 45 -0.49 7.76 37.47
N LYS A 46 -0.82 9.00 37.11
CA LYS A 46 -2.15 9.39 36.62
C LYS A 46 -2.29 9.02 35.15
N GLU A 47 -3.44 8.46 34.76
CA GLU A 47 -3.76 8.20 33.36
C GLU A 47 -3.93 9.53 32.61
N VAL A 48 -3.14 9.76 31.56
CA VAL A 48 -3.15 11.04 30.82
C VAL A 48 -3.41 10.85 29.33
N HIS A 49 -2.69 9.91 28.72
CA HIS A 49 -2.70 9.64 27.27
C HIS A 49 -2.54 8.15 27.00
N ILE A 50 -2.89 7.72 25.80
CA ILE A 50 -2.74 6.32 25.37
C ILE A 50 -1.27 6.02 25.07
N ASP A 51 -0.79 4.87 25.57
CA ASP A 51 0.58 4.43 25.31
C ASP A 51 0.66 3.62 24.00
N VAL A 52 1.03 4.31 22.91
CA VAL A 52 1.24 3.69 21.60
C VAL A 52 2.29 2.57 21.60
N LYS A 53 3.20 2.53 22.59
CA LYS A 53 4.17 1.43 22.72
C LYS A 53 3.50 0.14 23.15
N GLN A 54 2.39 0.19 23.89
CA GLN A 54 1.62 -1.02 24.23
C GLN A 54 0.97 -1.61 23.00
N VAL A 55 0.37 -0.77 22.13
CA VAL A 55 -0.14 -1.21 20.81
C VAL A 55 0.98 -1.84 19.98
N SER A 56 2.16 -1.22 19.95
CA SER A 56 3.31 -1.74 19.21
C SER A 56 3.81 -3.10 19.74
N LYS A 57 3.80 -3.28 21.06
CA LYS A 57 4.13 -4.56 21.73
C LYS A 57 3.11 -5.65 21.41
N GLU A 58 1.83 -5.31 21.33
CA GLU A 58 0.79 -6.26 20.92
C GLU A 58 0.88 -6.64 19.45
N LEU A 59 1.23 -5.69 18.57
CA LEU A 59 1.53 -5.98 17.17
C LEU A 59 2.73 -6.92 17.03
N ASN A 60 3.77 -6.78 17.86
CA ASN A 60 4.87 -7.74 17.94
C ASN A 60 4.41 -9.10 18.45
N GLY A 61 3.64 -9.11 19.54
CA GLY A 61 3.08 -10.29 20.18
C GLY A 61 3.69 -10.64 21.54
N CYS A 62 2.88 -11.31 22.36
CA CYS A 62 3.21 -11.74 23.72
C CYS A 62 2.76 -13.19 23.98
N TYR A 63 3.30 -13.78 25.04
CA TYR A 63 2.88 -15.09 25.54
C TYR A 63 1.71 -14.96 26.53
N TRP A 64 0.88 -16.01 26.61
CA TRP A 64 -0.28 -16.14 27.51
C TRP A 64 -0.14 -17.37 28.42
N SER A 65 -0.78 -17.32 29.59
CA SER A 65 -0.91 -18.47 30.48
C SER A 65 -1.91 -19.48 29.93
N LYS A 66 -1.79 -20.74 30.38
CA LYS A 66 -2.68 -21.84 29.96
C LYS A 66 -4.15 -21.63 30.27
N ASP A 67 -4.50 -20.81 31.25
CA ASP A 67 -5.88 -20.48 31.58
C ASP A 67 -6.42 -19.29 30.76
N GLY A 68 -5.61 -18.70 29.87
CA GLY A 68 -6.00 -17.61 28.97
C GLY A 68 -6.37 -16.30 29.67
N LYS A 69 -6.28 -16.24 31.00
CA LYS A 69 -6.70 -15.10 31.82
C LYS A 69 -5.60 -14.07 32.01
N VAL A 70 -4.38 -14.42 31.63
CA VAL A 70 -3.19 -13.67 32.00
C VAL A 70 -2.16 -13.71 30.87
N ARG A 71 -1.60 -12.54 30.51
CA ARG A 71 -0.40 -12.45 29.67
C ARG A 71 0.78 -13.00 30.49
N ALA A 72 1.27 -14.20 30.18
CA ALA A 72 2.26 -14.91 31.00
C ALA A 72 3.54 -15.19 30.23
N PRO A 73 4.71 -15.31 30.90
CA PRO A 73 5.92 -15.77 30.25
C PRO A 73 5.85 -17.25 29.88
N PHE A 74 6.53 -17.61 28.79
CA PHE A 74 6.93 -18.99 28.54
C PHE A 74 7.87 -19.45 29.68
N THR A 75 7.28 -20.12 30.67
CA THR A 75 7.83 -20.89 31.80
C THR A 75 9.08 -20.34 32.48
N ASP A 76 8.89 -19.61 33.59
CA ASP A 76 9.71 -19.74 34.81
C ASP A 76 8.89 -19.22 36.01
N GLU A 77 8.88 -19.92 37.14
CA GLU A 77 8.03 -19.64 38.33
C GLU A 77 8.36 -18.30 39.05
N LYS A 78 9.30 -17.51 38.53
CA LYS A 78 9.90 -16.34 39.19
C LYS A 78 9.28 -14.98 38.84
N THR A 79 8.18 -14.95 38.10
CA THR A 79 7.60 -13.69 37.59
C THR A 79 6.16 -13.48 38.03
N LEU A 80 5.70 -14.09 39.11
CA LEU A 80 4.38 -13.84 39.69
C LEU A 80 4.52 -12.93 40.91
N ASP A 81 3.60 -12.00 41.10
CA ASP A 81 3.44 -11.29 42.35
C ASP A 81 2.83 -12.21 43.42
N LYS A 82 2.73 -11.69 44.64
CA LYS A 82 2.16 -12.38 45.81
C LYS A 82 0.69 -12.82 45.62
N ASP A 83 -0.01 -12.32 44.60
CA ASP A 83 -1.40 -12.64 44.27
C ASP A 83 -1.49 -13.58 43.04
N GLY A 84 -0.36 -14.09 42.54
CA GLY A 84 -0.30 -15.00 41.40
C GLY A 84 -0.41 -14.32 40.03
N LYS A 85 -0.25 -12.99 39.95
CA LYS A 85 -0.29 -12.23 38.69
C LYS A 85 1.11 -11.97 38.15
N PRO A 86 1.36 -12.09 36.84
CA PRO A 86 2.66 -11.85 36.25
C PRO A 86 3.11 -10.41 36.40
N THR A 87 4.36 -10.24 36.82
CA THR A 87 5.04 -8.95 36.99
C THR A 87 5.86 -8.56 35.76
N VAL A 88 6.09 -9.48 34.81
CA VAL A 88 6.88 -9.25 33.58
C VAL A 88 6.19 -9.89 32.37
N PHE A 89 5.75 -9.05 31.43
CA PHE A 89 5.20 -9.48 30.14
C PHE A 89 6.33 -9.83 29.17
N LYS A 90 6.41 -11.09 28.75
CA LYS A 90 7.43 -11.55 27.80
C LYS A 90 6.95 -11.36 26.37
N GLN A 91 7.76 -10.74 25.53
CA GLN A 91 7.46 -10.56 24.12
C GLN A 91 7.88 -11.78 23.30
N VAL A 92 7.12 -12.08 22.25
CA VAL A 92 7.50 -13.12 21.29
C VAL A 92 8.70 -12.61 20.48
N PRO A 93 9.83 -13.32 20.44
CA PRO A 93 11.06 -12.81 19.83
C PRO A 93 11.01 -12.82 18.29
N GLY A 94 10.10 -13.56 17.68
CA GLY A 94 9.89 -13.62 16.23
C GLY A 94 8.78 -14.61 15.87
N PHE A 95 8.18 -14.47 14.68
CA PHE A 95 6.95 -15.19 14.31
C PHE A 95 7.08 -16.72 14.33
N ALA A 96 8.29 -17.27 14.15
CA ALA A 96 8.54 -18.71 14.25
C ALA A 96 8.30 -19.30 15.66
N LYS A 97 8.04 -18.45 16.66
CA LYS A 97 7.68 -18.85 18.03
C LYS A 97 6.20 -18.65 18.36
N LEU A 98 5.40 -18.13 17.42
CA LEU A 98 3.95 -18.07 17.57
C LEU A 98 3.37 -19.49 17.58
N GLN A 99 2.32 -19.69 18.36
CA GLN A 99 1.63 -20.95 18.55
C GLN A 99 0.16 -20.83 18.11
N ASP A 100 -0.42 -21.95 17.67
CA ASP A 100 -1.84 -22.06 17.27
C ASP A 100 -2.75 -22.57 18.40
N ASP A 101 -2.20 -22.79 19.59
CA ASP A 101 -2.88 -23.32 20.79
C ASP A 101 -3.43 -22.22 21.73
N GLY A 102 -3.33 -20.96 21.34
CA GLY A 102 -3.75 -19.81 22.14
C GLY A 102 -2.72 -19.32 23.17
N MET A 103 -1.53 -19.93 23.26
CA MET A 103 -0.48 -19.51 24.21
C MET A 103 0.31 -18.28 23.75
N THR A 104 0.03 -17.75 22.55
CA THR A 104 0.59 -16.50 22.05
C THR A 104 -0.49 -15.64 21.41
N SER A 105 -0.42 -14.32 21.60
CA SER A 105 -1.13 -13.35 20.77
C SER A 105 -0.14 -12.52 19.95
N CYS A 106 -0.58 -12.08 18.78
CA CYS A 106 0.20 -11.21 17.90
C CYS A 106 -0.75 -10.45 16.98
N GLY A 107 -0.81 -9.12 17.12
CA GLY A 107 -1.71 -8.29 16.32
C GLY A 107 -1.31 -8.24 14.84
N CYS A 108 -0.03 -8.45 14.52
CA CYS A 108 0.44 -8.56 13.14
C CYS A 108 1.70 -9.44 13.05
N TRP A 109 1.53 -10.70 12.65
CA TRP A 109 2.61 -11.70 12.69
C TRP A 109 3.90 -11.30 11.95
N ILE A 110 3.78 -10.58 10.83
CA ILE A 110 4.96 -10.09 10.09
C ILE A 110 5.76 -9.04 10.87
N PHE A 111 5.15 -8.35 11.86
CA PHE A 111 5.81 -7.41 12.79
C PHE A 111 6.42 -8.11 14.02
N CYS A 112 6.19 -9.41 14.22
CA CYS A 112 6.80 -10.15 15.32
C CYS A 112 8.33 -10.19 15.14
N ASN A 113 9.07 -9.66 16.14
CA ASN A 113 10.49 -9.26 16.18
C ASN A 113 10.75 -7.73 16.15
N SER A 114 9.75 -6.90 15.88
CA SER A 114 9.91 -5.43 15.83
C SER A 114 10.05 -4.76 17.21
N PHE A 115 9.44 -5.34 18.25
CA PHE A 115 9.46 -4.83 19.62
C PHE A 115 9.43 -5.99 20.61
N ASN A 116 10.60 -6.53 20.97
CA ASN A 116 10.70 -7.68 21.87
C ASN A 116 11.45 -7.33 23.16
N ASP A 117 11.82 -8.34 23.96
CA ASP A 117 12.52 -8.12 25.24
C ASP A 117 13.91 -7.48 25.07
N ALA A 118 14.52 -7.55 23.87
CA ALA A 118 15.74 -6.82 23.55
C ALA A 118 15.48 -5.32 23.25
N GLY A 119 14.21 -4.90 23.20
CA GLY A 119 13.76 -3.53 23.04
C GLY A 119 13.09 -3.24 21.71
N ASN A 120 12.91 -1.94 21.45
CA ASN A 120 12.28 -1.43 20.24
C ASN A 120 13.26 -1.43 19.05
N ALA A 121 13.19 -2.44 18.19
CA ALA A 121 14.05 -2.52 17.01
C ALA A 121 13.74 -1.41 15.99
N MET A 122 12.49 -0.93 15.93
CA MET A 122 12.07 0.16 15.03
C MET A 122 12.70 1.50 15.40
N ALA A 123 13.08 1.69 16.66
CA ALA A 123 13.71 2.92 17.16
C ALA A 123 15.24 2.96 16.99
N ARG A 124 15.86 1.92 16.43
CA ARG A 124 17.32 1.87 16.24
C ARG A 124 17.78 2.92 15.22
N ARG A 125 18.96 3.51 15.44
CA ARG A 125 19.50 4.62 14.65
C ARG A 125 20.96 4.41 14.23
N ASP A 126 21.40 3.17 14.06
CA ASP A 126 22.77 2.90 13.59
C ASP A 126 22.81 2.88 12.06
N ASN A 127 23.33 3.97 11.48
CA ASN A 127 23.57 4.15 10.04
C ASN A 127 25.03 3.92 9.65
N LYS A 128 25.83 3.30 10.51
CA LYS A 128 27.25 3.03 10.24
C LYS A 128 27.51 1.55 9.98
N THR A 129 26.75 0.68 10.65
CA THR A 129 26.87 -0.76 10.45
C THR A 129 26.23 -1.16 9.12
N ASP A 130 27.06 -1.48 8.13
CA ASP A 130 26.66 -2.17 6.90
C ASP A 130 27.73 -3.19 6.49
N PRO A 131 27.60 -4.46 6.93
CA PRO A 131 28.59 -5.49 6.63
C PRO A 131 28.64 -5.87 5.14
N THR A 132 27.62 -5.49 4.36
CA THR A 132 27.56 -5.80 2.92
C THR A 132 28.22 -4.72 2.06
N GLY A 133 28.27 -3.48 2.56
CA GLY A 133 28.67 -2.30 1.78
C GLY A 133 27.66 -1.90 0.69
N LEU A 134 26.46 -2.49 0.67
CA LEU A 134 25.42 -2.26 -0.33
C LEU A 134 24.34 -1.27 0.11
N GLY A 135 24.49 -0.65 1.28
CA GLY A 135 23.55 0.31 1.86
C GLY A 135 22.37 -0.32 2.59
N LEU A 136 22.51 -1.54 3.15
CA LEU A 136 21.41 -2.24 3.80
C LEU A 136 21.08 -1.73 5.21
N TYR A 137 22.09 -1.21 5.92
CA TYR A 137 21.97 -0.66 7.28
C TYR A 137 21.05 -1.48 8.22
N PRO A 138 21.35 -2.76 8.49
CA PRO A 138 20.47 -3.67 9.23
C PRO A 138 20.15 -3.22 10.66
N LYS A 139 20.91 -2.27 11.22
CA LYS A 139 20.70 -1.68 12.55
C LYS A 139 20.06 -0.29 12.51
N TRP A 140 19.60 0.19 11.35
CA TRP A 140 18.76 1.37 11.22
C TRP A 140 17.29 0.98 11.10
N ALA A 141 16.47 1.43 12.05
CA ALA A 141 15.10 0.99 12.25
C ALA A 141 15.00 -0.56 12.20
N TRP A 142 13.88 -1.07 11.70
CA TRP A 142 13.64 -2.49 11.47
C TRP A 142 12.67 -2.63 10.30
N CYS A 143 12.85 -3.67 9.48
CA CYS A 143 11.93 -3.98 8.39
C CYS A 143 11.34 -5.36 8.58
N TRP A 144 10.10 -5.54 8.14
CA TRP A 144 9.49 -6.85 8.08
C TRP A 144 9.87 -7.54 6.75
N PRO A 145 9.93 -8.88 6.71
CA PRO A 145 9.87 -9.80 7.84
C PRO A 145 11.25 -9.97 8.51
N VAL A 146 11.29 -10.00 9.85
CA VAL A 146 12.49 -10.31 10.67
C VAL A 146 13.79 -9.63 10.22
N ASN A 147 13.68 -8.37 9.80
CA ASN A 147 14.79 -7.50 9.37
C ASN A 147 15.49 -7.91 8.06
N ARG A 148 14.82 -8.69 7.19
CA ARG A 148 15.26 -9.00 5.82
C ARG A 148 15.12 -7.77 4.94
N ARG A 149 16.24 -7.20 4.49
CA ARG A 149 16.26 -5.93 3.75
C ARG A 149 15.92 -6.12 2.28
N VAL A 150 16.28 -7.27 1.71
CA VAL A 150 15.94 -7.67 0.35
C VAL A 150 15.22 -9.01 0.39
N LEU A 151 13.94 -9.03 0.02
CA LEU A 151 13.18 -10.27 -0.12
C LEU A 151 13.73 -11.14 -1.25
N TYR A 152 13.54 -12.44 -1.15
CA TYR A 152 14.00 -13.44 -2.12
C TYR A 152 15.52 -13.40 -2.35
N ASN A 153 16.30 -12.94 -1.35
CA ASN A 153 17.75 -12.79 -1.47
C ASN A 153 18.50 -14.11 -1.73
N ARG A 154 17.88 -15.28 -1.50
CA ARG A 154 18.40 -16.59 -1.96
C ARG A 154 18.49 -16.72 -3.48
N CYS A 155 17.79 -15.89 -4.25
CA CYS A 155 17.95 -15.80 -5.71
C CYS A 155 19.19 -15.00 -6.15
N SER A 156 19.92 -14.38 -5.21
CA SER A 156 21.18 -13.68 -5.50
C SER A 156 22.40 -14.60 -5.49
N VAL A 157 22.20 -15.88 -5.16
CA VAL A 157 23.22 -16.92 -5.12
C VAL A 157 22.89 -18.07 -6.09
N ASP A 158 23.90 -18.83 -6.48
CA ASP A 158 23.74 -20.09 -7.19
C ASP A 158 23.19 -21.20 -6.27
N VAL A 159 23.03 -22.41 -6.82
CA VAL A 159 22.51 -23.56 -6.06
C VAL A 159 23.37 -23.96 -4.87
N ASN A 160 24.66 -23.61 -4.86
CA ASN A 160 25.61 -23.90 -3.80
C ASN A 160 25.72 -22.74 -2.79
N GLY A 161 24.99 -21.65 -2.98
CA GLY A 161 25.04 -20.48 -2.11
C GLY A 161 26.20 -19.51 -2.44
N ASN A 162 26.85 -19.64 -3.60
CA ASN A 162 27.84 -18.66 -4.05
C ASN A 162 27.13 -17.45 -4.68
N PRO A 163 27.53 -16.19 -4.37
CA PRO A 163 26.97 -15.01 -5.01
C PRO A 163 27.06 -15.07 -6.53
N LEU A 164 25.95 -14.82 -7.23
CA LEU A 164 25.91 -14.73 -8.70
C LEU A 164 26.74 -13.54 -9.22
N ASP A 165 26.74 -12.43 -8.46
CA ASP A 165 27.64 -11.31 -8.68
C ASP A 165 28.58 -11.14 -7.47
N PRO A 166 29.85 -11.60 -7.58
CA PRO A 166 30.83 -11.49 -6.50
C PRO A 166 31.20 -10.05 -6.11
N SER A 167 30.90 -9.04 -6.94
CA SER A 167 31.14 -7.62 -6.62
C SER A 167 30.02 -7.01 -5.77
N ARG A 168 28.83 -7.63 -5.77
CA ARG A 168 27.63 -7.18 -5.05
C ARG A 168 27.08 -8.32 -4.20
N LYS A 169 27.85 -8.72 -3.18
CA LYS A 169 27.53 -9.87 -2.31
C LYS A 169 26.40 -9.54 -1.33
N LEU A 170 25.16 -9.71 -1.77
CA LEU A 170 23.98 -9.56 -0.92
C LEU A 170 23.89 -10.68 0.12
N LEU A 171 24.12 -11.92 -0.31
CA LEU A 171 24.01 -13.12 0.50
C LEU A 171 25.08 -14.13 0.03
N ALA A 172 25.65 -14.91 0.94
CA ALA A 172 26.51 -16.04 0.61
C ALA A 172 26.37 -17.14 1.66
N TRP A 173 26.57 -18.39 1.26
CA TRP A 173 26.70 -19.50 2.20
C TRP A 173 28.15 -19.63 2.68
N ASN A 174 28.33 -19.68 4.00
CA ASN A 174 29.62 -19.99 4.62
C ASN A 174 29.59 -21.44 5.09
N GLU A 175 30.21 -22.33 4.31
CA GLU A 175 30.29 -23.76 4.62
C GLU A 175 30.98 -24.07 5.95
N LYS A 176 32.01 -23.30 6.32
CA LYS A 176 32.77 -23.54 7.56
C LYS A 176 31.93 -23.30 8.81
N ASP A 177 31.13 -22.24 8.77
CA ASP A 177 30.26 -21.84 9.89
C ASP A 177 28.83 -22.39 9.75
N THR A 178 28.54 -23.12 8.66
CA THR A 178 27.20 -23.65 8.32
C THR A 178 26.09 -22.58 8.43
N LYS A 179 26.35 -21.38 7.90
CA LYS A 179 25.41 -20.25 8.01
C LYS A 179 25.43 -19.35 6.78
N TRP A 180 24.33 -18.62 6.59
CA TRP A 180 24.26 -17.52 5.64
C TRP A 180 24.96 -16.27 6.19
N VAL A 181 25.68 -15.56 5.33
CA VAL A 181 26.34 -14.28 5.62
C VAL A 181 25.89 -13.21 4.64
N GLY A 182 25.77 -11.95 5.08
CA GLY A 182 25.25 -10.84 4.30
C GLY A 182 23.97 -10.26 4.93
N ASP A 183 22.93 -10.07 4.13
CA ASP A 183 21.58 -9.79 4.62
C ASP A 183 21.02 -10.95 5.46
N VAL A 184 19.94 -10.71 6.21
CA VAL A 184 19.18 -11.79 6.84
C VAL A 184 18.59 -12.68 5.74
N VAL A 185 18.91 -13.97 5.75
CA VAL A 185 18.41 -14.90 4.72
C VAL A 185 16.88 -14.94 4.71
N ASP A 186 16.28 -14.91 3.51
CA ASP A 186 14.84 -15.06 3.31
C ASP A 186 14.37 -16.52 3.36
N SER A 187 14.67 -17.17 4.49
CA SER A 187 14.22 -18.51 4.88
C SER A 187 14.43 -18.66 6.40
N PRO A 188 14.01 -19.76 7.04
CA PRO A 188 14.62 -20.15 8.31
C PRO A 188 16.14 -20.22 8.14
N ALA A 189 16.88 -19.71 9.12
CA ALA A 189 18.34 -19.60 9.04
C ALA A 189 19.05 -20.97 8.93
N THR A 190 18.35 -22.04 9.32
CA THR A 190 18.80 -23.43 9.25
C THR A 190 18.68 -24.05 7.86
N VAL A 191 17.93 -23.45 6.92
CA VAL A 191 17.79 -23.99 5.56
C VAL A 191 19.09 -23.77 4.79
N LYS A 192 19.72 -24.85 4.35
CA LYS A 192 20.98 -24.87 3.60
C LYS A 192 20.80 -24.44 2.12
N PRO A 193 21.88 -24.31 1.34
CA PRO A 193 21.78 -24.06 -0.11
C PRO A 193 20.95 -25.13 -0.84
N MET A 194 20.45 -24.79 -2.03
CA MET A 194 19.57 -25.66 -2.82
C MET A 194 20.23 -26.99 -3.22
N SER A 195 21.57 -27.04 -3.29
CA SER A 195 22.32 -28.25 -3.60
C SER A 195 22.30 -29.29 -2.48
N ASP A 196 21.95 -28.92 -1.24
CA ASP A 196 21.77 -29.89 -0.16
C ASP A 196 20.41 -30.60 -0.31
N LEU A 197 20.45 -31.89 -0.64
CA LEU A 197 19.24 -32.68 -0.91
C LEU A 197 18.39 -33.01 0.32
N LYS A 198 18.90 -32.78 1.54
CA LYS A 198 18.19 -33.11 2.79
C LYS A 198 17.66 -31.87 3.51
N GLU A 199 18.48 -30.83 3.57
CA GLU A 199 18.24 -29.63 4.38
C GLU A 199 18.20 -28.35 3.52
N GLY A 200 18.38 -28.49 2.20
CA GLY A 200 18.19 -27.41 1.24
C GLY A 200 16.73 -27.05 1.02
N GLY A 201 16.51 -25.86 0.49
CA GLY A 201 15.17 -25.35 0.22
C GLY A 201 15.14 -24.38 -0.94
N LEU A 202 13.99 -24.31 -1.62
CA LEU A 202 13.76 -23.41 -2.74
C LEU A 202 13.57 -21.96 -2.25
N PRO A 203 13.89 -20.95 -3.08
CA PRO A 203 14.10 -19.58 -2.60
C PRO A 203 12.81 -18.77 -2.37
N PHE A 204 11.64 -19.21 -2.84
CA PHE A 204 10.37 -18.50 -2.66
C PHE A 204 9.52 -19.15 -1.55
N ILE A 205 9.90 -18.93 -0.30
CA ILE A 205 9.32 -19.62 0.88
C ILE A 205 7.82 -19.38 1.11
N MET A 206 7.27 -18.31 0.54
CA MET A 206 5.83 -17.98 0.66
C MET A 206 4.98 -18.61 -0.46
N LYS A 207 5.61 -19.31 -1.40
CA LYS A 207 4.95 -20.02 -2.50
C LYS A 207 4.92 -21.51 -2.19
N ALA A 208 3.78 -22.16 -2.44
CA ALA A 208 3.62 -23.59 -2.18
C ALA A 208 4.65 -24.44 -2.95
N GLU A 209 4.98 -24.03 -4.17
CA GLU A 209 5.94 -24.70 -5.05
C GLU A 209 7.39 -24.26 -4.81
N GLY A 210 7.61 -23.25 -3.95
CA GLY A 210 8.95 -22.73 -3.64
C GLY A 210 9.63 -21.93 -4.76
N VAL A 211 8.97 -21.72 -5.90
CA VAL A 211 9.50 -21.01 -7.09
C VAL A 211 8.69 -19.77 -7.46
N ALA A 212 9.30 -18.87 -8.24
CA ALA A 212 8.57 -17.78 -8.89
C ALA A 212 7.61 -18.34 -9.96
N ALA A 213 6.47 -17.67 -10.11
CA ALA A 213 5.47 -18.03 -11.11
C ALA A 213 5.70 -17.22 -12.40
N LEU A 214 6.18 -17.89 -13.46
CA LEU A 214 6.07 -17.36 -14.83
C LEU A 214 4.63 -17.51 -15.36
N PHE A 215 4.01 -18.66 -15.05
CA PHE A 215 2.59 -18.94 -15.26
C PHE A 215 1.87 -18.76 -13.91
N GLY A 216 0.96 -17.79 -13.81
CA GLY A 216 0.32 -17.37 -12.57
C GLY A 216 -1.19 -17.61 -12.55
N PRO A 217 -1.69 -18.81 -12.25
CA PRO A 217 -3.10 -19.18 -12.41
C PRO A 217 -4.08 -18.52 -11.41
N GLY A 218 -3.60 -17.64 -10.54
CA GLY A 218 -4.39 -17.01 -9.48
C GLY A 218 -5.06 -15.69 -9.87
N LEU A 219 -4.85 -15.19 -11.10
CA LEU A 219 -5.44 -13.94 -11.59
C LEU A 219 -6.73 -14.19 -12.37
N ASN A 220 -7.69 -13.27 -12.25
CA ASN A 220 -9.01 -13.38 -12.87
C ASN A 220 -8.97 -13.25 -14.41
N ASP A 221 -7.95 -12.60 -14.95
CA ASP A 221 -7.78 -12.26 -16.36
C ASP A 221 -6.76 -13.14 -17.10
N GLY A 222 -6.27 -14.19 -16.43
CA GLY A 222 -5.49 -15.26 -17.05
C GLY A 222 -4.12 -15.48 -16.43
N PRO A 223 -3.46 -16.59 -16.77
CA PRO A 223 -2.19 -16.98 -16.16
C PRO A 223 -0.96 -16.29 -16.75
N PHE A 224 -1.13 -15.62 -17.89
CA PHE A 224 -0.12 -14.78 -18.53
C PHE A 224 -0.70 -13.39 -18.78
N PRO A 225 0.10 -12.31 -18.67
CA PRO A 225 -0.35 -10.99 -19.09
C PRO A 225 -0.70 -10.98 -20.58
N GLU A 226 -1.80 -10.33 -20.91
CA GLU A 226 -2.28 -10.11 -22.28
C GLU A 226 -2.66 -8.64 -22.44
N HIS A 227 -2.41 -8.06 -23.62
CA HIS A 227 -2.78 -6.67 -23.88
C HIS A 227 -4.28 -6.53 -24.13
N TYR A 228 -4.91 -5.64 -23.35
CA TYR A 228 -6.27 -5.16 -23.59
C TYR A 228 -6.27 -3.63 -23.56
N GLU A 229 -7.09 -3.01 -24.41
CA GLU A 229 -7.35 -1.58 -24.37
C GLU A 229 -8.10 -1.20 -23.08
N SER A 230 -7.88 0.03 -22.61
CA SER A 230 -8.70 0.65 -21.57
C SER A 230 -10.18 0.65 -21.98
N LEU A 231 -11.09 0.65 -21.00
CA LEU A 231 -12.52 0.58 -21.28
C LEU A 231 -12.95 1.74 -22.19
N GLU A 232 -12.53 2.95 -21.82
CA GLU A 232 -12.60 4.12 -22.68
C GLU A 232 -11.26 4.29 -23.40
N CYS A 233 -11.28 4.18 -24.72
CA CYS A 233 -10.09 4.29 -25.57
C CYS A 233 -10.47 4.98 -26.89
N PRO A 234 -9.54 5.73 -27.53
CA PRO A 234 -9.77 6.29 -28.87
C PRO A 234 -9.85 5.21 -29.96
N LEU A 235 -9.37 3.98 -29.70
CA LEU A 235 -9.34 2.89 -30.67
C LEU A 235 -10.60 2.01 -30.57
N SER A 236 -11.25 1.79 -31.71
CA SER A 236 -12.45 0.95 -31.82
C SER A 236 -12.15 -0.54 -31.75
N ALA A 237 -10.89 -0.94 -31.93
CA ALA A 237 -10.43 -2.32 -31.85
C ALA A 237 -9.04 -2.38 -31.21
N ASN A 238 -8.72 -3.52 -30.60
CA ASN A 238 -7.38 -3.83 -30.12
C ASN A 238 -6.54 -4.32 -31.31
N PRO A 239 -5.40 -3.69 -31.62
CA PRO A 239 -4.55 -4.11 -32.74
C PRO A 239 -3.84 -5.45 -32.53
N MET A 240 -3.78 -5.95 -31.28
CA MET A 240 -3.10 -7.21 -30.92
C MET A 240 -4.04 -8.42 -30.85
N GLY A 241 -5.36 -8.22 -30.83
CA GLY A 241 -6.31 -9.32 -30.68
C GLY A 241 -7.78 -8.94 -30.85
N LYS A 242 -8.64 -9.96 -30.94
CA LYS A 242 -10.10 -9.76 -31.11
C LYS A 242 -10.78 -9.24 -29.85
N GLN A 243 -10.20 -9.51 -28.68
CA GLN A 243 -10.73 -9.05 -27.40
C GLN A 243 -10.23 -7.64 -27.13
N ARG A 244 -11.14 -6.64 -27.22
CA ARG A 244 -10.75 -5.24 -27.09
C ARG A 244 -10.37 -4.87 -25.66
N VAL A 245 -11.28 -5.12 -24.72
CA VAL A 245 -11.16 -4.76 -23.31
C VAL A 245 -11.02 -6.03 -22.49
N ASN A 246 -10.34 -5.94 -21.35
CA ASN A 246 -10.12 -7.08 -20.45
C ASN A 246 -11.48 -7.76 -20.13
N PRO A 247 -11.64 -9.06 -20.43
CA PRO A 247 -12.94 -9.74 -20.32
C PRO A 247 -13.38 -9.99 -18.87
N ALA A 248 -12.49 -9.82 -17.89
CA ALA A 248 -12.76 -10.07 -16.47
C ALA A 248 -13.11 -8.80 -15.68
N ILE A 249 -13.13 -7.62 -16.31
CA ILE A 249 -13.55 -6.39 -15.61
C ILE A 249 -15.03 -6.46 -15.22
N LYS A 250 -15.38 -5.76 -14.15
CA LYS A 250 -16.76 -5.65 -13.69
C LYS A 250 -17.37 -4.32 -14.09
N ILE A 251 -18.49 -4.39 -14.82
CA ILE A 251 -19.37 -3.26 -15.11
C ILE A 251 -20.64 -3.41 -14.29
N TRP A 252 -21.05 -2.34 -13.61
CA TRP A 252 -22.29 -2.30 -12.83
C TRP A 252 -23.44 -1.85 -13.71
N TYR A 253 -24.57 -2.54 -13.61
CA TYR A 253 -25.78 -2.28 -14.39
C TYR A 253 -26.94 -1.99 -13.45
N LYS A 254 -27.82 -1.06 -13.86
CA LYS A 254 -28.99 -0.70 -13.06
C LYS A 254 -29.91 -1.92 -12.86
N GLU A 255 -30.49 -2.02 -11.67
CA GLU A 255 -31.43 -3.09 -11.33
C GLU A 255 -32.59 -3.16 -12.34
N GLY A 256 -32.84 -4.36 -12.89
CA GLY A 256 -33.86 -4.58 -13.93
C GLY A 256 -33.42 -4.32 -15.38
N GLY A 257 -32.21 -3.81 -15.63
CA GLY A 257 -31.70 -3.53 -16.97
C GLY A 257 -30.38 -4.23 -17.27
N LYS A 258 -30.40 -5.37 -17.98
CA LYS A 258 -29.18 -6.07 -18.46
C LYS A 258 -28.37 -5.29 -19.51
N SER A 259 -28.77 -4.08 -19.87
CA SER A 259 -28.21 -3.32 -21.00
C SER A 259 -27.74 -1.91 -20.69
N LYS A 260 -28.05 -1.34 -19.50
CA LYS A 260 -27.66 0.04 -19.17
C LYS A 260 -26.75 0.08 -17.95
N ALA A 261 -25.48 0.38 -18.18
CA ALA A 261 -24.49 0.57 -17.13
C ALA A 261 -24.91 1.72 -16.17
N GLU A 262 -24.46 1.65 -14.93
CA GLU A 262 -24.69 2.71 -13.93
C GLU A 262 -23.90 3.98 -14.26
N ASP A 263 -22.68 3.81 -14.76
CA ASP A 263 -21.82 4.88 -15.27
C ASP A 263 -21.99 5.03 -16.79
N VAL A 264 -21.50 6.15 -17.34
CA VAL A 264 -21.45 6.43 -18.77
C VAL A 264 -20.00 6.29 -19.25
N TYR A 265 -19.78 5.40 -20.20
CA TYR A 265 -18.48 5.17 -20.82
C TYR A 265 -18.48 5.69 -22.26
N ALA A 266 -17.49 6.53 -22.60
CA ALA A 266 -17.34 7.23 -23.86
C ALA A 266 -16.19 6.66 -24.71
N SER A 267 -16.18 5.34 -24.91
CA SER A 267 -15.20 4.74 -25.81
C SER A 267 -15.49 5.11 -27.26
N CYS A 268 -14.46 5.57 -27.99
CA CYS A 268 -14.56 6.02 -29.37
C CYS A 268 -15.65 7.07 -29.63
N ASP A 269 -16.01 7.84 -28.61
CA ASP A 269 -16.99 8.90 -28.73
C ASP A 269 -16.32 10.16 -29.29
N ALA A 270 -16.75 10.62 -30.46
CA ALA A 270 -16.20 11.80 -31.11
C ALA A 270 -16.34 13.08 -30.26
N ARG A 271 -17.24 13.10 -29.27
CA ARG A 271 -17.38 14.21 -28.30
C ARG A 271 -16.24 14.28 -27.29
N PHE A 272 -15.52 13.18 -27.09
CA PHE A 272 -14.42 13.05 -26.12
C PHE A 272 -13.21 12.38 -26.77
N PRO A 273 -12.55 13.02 -27.77
CA PRO A 273 -11.56 12.35 -28.60
C PRO A 273 -10.15 12.30 -27.99
N ILE A 274 -9.92 12.88 -26.82
CA ILE A 274 -8.60 13.08 -26.22
C ILE A 274 -8.41 12.10 -25.06
N LEU A 275 -7.28 11.40 -25.02
CA LEU A 275 -6.93 10.56 -23.88
C LEU A 275 -6.50 11.44 -22.69
N ALA A 276 -6.97 11.15 -21.50
CA ALA A 276 -6.56 11.82 -20.27
C ALA A 276 -5.90 10.85 -19.28
N SER A 277 -4.95 11.39 -18.53
CA SER A 277 -4.31 10.73 -17.40
C SER A 277 -4.25 11.67 -16.21
N THR A 278 -4.39 11.12 -14.99
CA THR A 278 -4.14 11.86 -13.76
C THR A 278 -2.79 11.51 -13.13
N TYR A 279 -2.09 12.50 -12.56
CA TYR A 279 -0.79 12.28 -11.90
C TYR A 279 -0.56 13.27 -10.74
N ARG A 280 0.66 13.27 -10.20
CA ARG A 280 1.07 14.09 -9.06
C ARG A 280 2.09 15.14 -9.53
N VAL A 281 2.20 16.19 -8.73
CA VAL A 281 3.31 17.15 -8.76
C VAL A 281 4.03 17.10 -7.42
N THR A 282 5.30 17.49 -7.40
CA THR A 282 6.17 17.37 -6.22
C THR A 282 5.62 18.14 -5.02
N GLU A 283 5.00 19.28 -5.27
CA GLU A 283 4.57 20.25 -4.27
C GLU A 283 3.26 19.86 -3.58
N HIS A 284 2.58 18.81 -4.06
CA HIS A 284 1.28 18.42 -3.54
C HIS A 284 1.18 16.94 -3.15
N TRP A 285 0.36 16.69 -2.13
CA TRP A 285 0.14 15.35 -1.58
C TRP A 285 -1.30 14.89 -1.77
N GLN A 286 -1.47 13.82 -2.54
CA GLN A 286 -2.76 13.13 -2.77
C GLN A 286 -3.83 14.10 -3.29
N THR A 287 -4.98 14.23 -2.62
CA THR A 287 -6.07 15.18 -2.97
C THR A 287 -5.72 16.63 -2.67
N GLY A 288 -4.51 16.89 -2.16
CA GLY A 288 -4.03 18.17 -1.72
C GLY A 288 -4.67 18.66 -0.42
N VAL A 289 -5.45 17.85 0.30
CA VAL A 289 -6.11 18.28 1.55
C VAL A 289 -5.12 18.85 2.57
N MET A 290 -3.91 18.30 2.63
CA MET A 290 -2.83 18.85 3.45
C MET A 290 -2.14 20.03 2.75
N THR A 291 -1.69 19.83 1.52
CA THR A 291 -0.74 20.71 0.85
C THR A 291 -1.37 21.97 0.25
N ARG A 292 -2.66 21.95 -0.09
CA ARG A 292 -3.40 23.17 -0.46
C ARG A 292 -3.67 24.09 0.74
N ASN A 293 -3.58 23.54 1.96
CA ASN A 293 -3.63 24.32 3.20
C ASN A 293 -2.24 24.69 3.73
N SER A 294 -1.17 24.42 2.95
CA SER A 294 0.17 24.88 3.24
C SER A 294 0.51 26.05 2.30
N PRO A 295 0.62 27.30 2.81
CA PRO A 295 0.79 28.47 1.96
C PRO A 295 1.97 28.40 1.00
N TRP A 296 3.13 27.89 1.42
CA TRP A 296 4.31 27.76 0.57
C TRP A 296 4.11 26.76 -0.57
N LEU A 297 3.43 25.65 -0.31
CA LEU A 297 3.17 24.64 -1.32
C LEU A 297 2.11 25.11 -2.32
N LEU A 298 1.07 25.78 -1.82
CA LEU A 298 0.06 26.40 -2.68
C LEU A 298 0.64 27.55 -3.49
N GLU A 299 1.58 28.35 -2.96
CA GLU A 299 2.27 29.39 -3.73
C GLU A 299 3.03 28.81 -4.94
N MET A 300 3.69 27.65 -4.77
CA MET A 300 4.41 26.99 -5.86
C MET A 300 3.48 26.36 -6.91
N GLN A 301 2.32 25.81 -6.51
CA GLN A 301 1.33 25.20 -7.41
C GLN A 301 -0.10 25.63 -7.02
N PRO A 302 -0.53 26.84 -7.42
CA PRO A 302 -1.73 27.46 -6.84
C PRO A 302 -3.05 26.98 -7.42
N GLN A 303 -3.04 26.43 -8.64
CA GLN A 303 -4.28 26.17 -9.38
C GLN A 303 -4.18 24.88 -10.19
N GLN A 304 -5.34 24.23 -10.34
CA GLN A 304 -5.56 23.13 -11.26
C GLN A 304 -5.12 23.54 -12.67
N PHE A 305 -4.34 22.67 -13.30
CA PHE A 305 -3.87 22.87 -14.67
C PHE A 305 -4.12 21.62 -15.51
N VAL A 306 -4.11 21.80 -16.83
CA VAL A 306 -4.11 20.68 -17.78
C VAL A 306 -2.91 20.83 -18.71
N GLU A 307 -2.02 19.84 -18.67
CA GLU A 307 -0.90 19.76 -19.59
C GLU A 307 -1.35 19.24 -20.95
N MET A 308 -0.87 19.88 -22.01
CA MET A 308 -1.19 19.48 -23.39
C MET A 308 -0.03 19.78 -24.34
N SER A 309 0.01 19.03 -25.46
CA SER A 309 1.00 19.24 -26.51
C SER A 309 0.75 20.55 -27.28
N PRO A 310 1.79 21.16 -27.88
CA PRO A 310 1.61 22.31 -28.77
C PRO A 310 0.74 21.99 -29.99
N ALA A 311 0.74 20.74 -30.45
CA ALA A 311 -0.09 20.29 -31.57
C ALA A 311 -1.59 20.33 -31.20
N LEU A 312 -1.96 19.74 -30.06
CA LEU A 312 -3.34 19.78 -29.57
C LEU A 312 -3.79 21.22 -29.27
N ALA A 313 -2.91 22.01 -28.64
CA ALA A 313 -3.19 23.40 -28.32
C ALA A 313 -3.48 24.23 -29.60
N LYS A 314 -2.68 24.03 -30.66
CA LYS A 314 -2.90 24.66 -31.98
C LYS A 314 -4.23 24.23 -32.61
N GLU A 315 -4.54 22.93 -32.59
CA GLU A 315 -5.81 22.40 -33.12
C GLU A 315 -7.04 22.96 -32.38
N LYS A 316 -6.91 23.19 -31.07
CA LYS A 316 -8.00 23.71 -30.22
C LYS A 316 -8.01 25.24 -30.10
N GLY A 317 -7.04 25.96 -30.65
CA GLY A 317 -6.93 27.42 -30.50
C GLY A 317 -6.66 27.88 -29.06
N ILE A 318 -5.92 27.08 -28.29
CA ILE A 318 -5.58 27.31 -26.89
C ILE A 318 -4.14 27.83 -26.79
N SER A 319 -3.95 28.95 -26.09
CA SER A 319 -2.63 29.47 -25.73
C SER A 319 -2.18 28.97 -24.36
N ASN A 320 -0.87 28.98 -24.09
CA ASN A 320 -0.37 28.70 -22.75
C ASN A 320 -0.91 29.72 -21.74
N GLY A 321 -1.43 29.25 -20.61
CA GLY A 321 -2.05 30.09 -19.58
C GLY A 321 -3.54 30.38 -19.78
N ASP A 322 -4.14 29.98 -20.92
CA ASP A 322 -5.58 30.15 -21.14
C ASP A 322 -6.37 29.33 -20.10
N LYS A 323 -7.50 29.88 -19.64
CA LYS A 323 -8.47 29.11 -18.87
C LYS A 323 -9.23 28.17 -19.81
N VAL A 324 -9.36 26.91 -19.41
CA VAL A 324 -9.99 25.87 -20.22
C VAL A 324 -10.89 24.99 -19.35
N LYS A 325 -11.86 24.34 -19.99
CA LYS A 325 -12.68 23.29 -19.40
C LYS A 325 -12.26 21.94 -19.97
N VAL A 326 -11.88 21.02 -19.08
CA VAL A 326 -11.69 19.62 -19.44
C VAL A 326 -12.98 18.88 -19.11
N VAL A 327 -13.55 18.15 -20.08
CA VAL A 327 -14.88 17.56 -19.98
C VAL A 327 -14.83 16.09 -20.33
N SER A 328 -15.46 15.23 -19.55
CA SER A 328 -15.70 13.81 -19.85
C SER A 328 -17.20 13.55 -19.96
N ALA A 329 -17.60 12.31 -20.20
CA ALA A 329 -19.01 11.91 -20.13
C ALA A 329 -19.64 12.11 -18.74
N ARG A 330 -18.82 12.21 -17.69
CA ARG A 330 -19.26 12.24 -16.29
C ARG A 330 -19.32 13.65 -15.70
N GLY A 331 -18.48 14.56 -16.18
CA GLY A 331 -18.34 15.88 -15.57
C GLY A 331 -17.29 16.74 -16.24
N GLN A 332 -16.96 17.86 -15.58
CA GLN A 332 -15.99 18.82 -16.08
C GLN A 332 -15.15 19.41 -14.95
N VAL A 333 -13.96 19.88 -15.31
CA VAL A 333 -13.05 20.59 -14.41
C VAL A 333 -12.51 21.84 -15.11
N ASP A 334 -12.52 22.97 -14.40
CA ASP A 334 -11.83 24.19 -14.81
C ASP A 334 -10.33 24.09 -14.51
N ALA A 335 -9.51 24.44 -15.49
CA ALA A 335 -8.06 24.35 -15.38
C ALA A 335 -7.36 25.48 -16.15
N VAL A 336 -6.09 25.74 -15.82
CA VAL A 336 -5.19 26.57 -16.63
C VAL A 336 -4.45 25.66 -17.63
N ALA A 337 -4.42 26.02 -18.91
CA ALA A 337 -3.70 25.27 -19.92
C ALA A 337 -2.19 25.44 -19.75
N MET A 338 -1.47 24.34 -19.59
CA MET A 338 -0.01 24.27 -19.62
C MET A 338 0.42 23.63 -20.94
N VAL A 339 0.71 24.46 -21.93
CA VAL A 339 1.16 23.99 -23.25
C VAL A 339 2.66 23.69 -23.18
N SER A 340 3.03 22.42 -23.32
CA SER A 340 4.42 21.98 -23.14
C SER A 340 4.84 20.94 -24.16
N THR A 341 6.06 21.05 -24.66
CA THR A 341 6.68 20.06 -25.56
C THR A 341 6.95 18.71 -24.88
N ARG A 342 6.81 18.61 -23.55
CA ARG A 342 6.90 17.35 -22.80
C ARG A 342 5.80 16.36 -23.18
N LEU A 343 4.64 16.84 -23.64
CA LEU A 343 3.59 16.00 -24.20
C LEU A 343 3.63 16.10 -25.72
N GLN A 344 3.56 14.94 -26.38
CA GLN A 344 3.48 14.82 -27.83
C GLN A 344 2.34 13.88 -28.20
N PRO A 345 1.67 14.09 -29.35
CA PRO A 345 0.68 13.14 -29.84
C PRO A 345 1.32 11.78 -30.13
N PHE A 346 0.61 10.70 -29.82
CA PHE A 346 1.02 9.36 -30.18
C PHE A 346 0.58 9.02 -31.60
N LYS A 347 1.39 8.22 -32.29
CA LYS A 347 0.99 7.53 -33.52
C LYS A 347 0.66 6.10 -33.14
N ILE A 348 -0.63 5.75 -33.18
CA ILE A 348 -1.12 4.43 -32.77
C ILE A 348 -1.97 3.87 -33.91
N ALA A 349 -1.52 2.76 -34.50
CA ALA A 349 -2.02 2.29 -35.79
C ALA A 349 -2.05 3.46 -36.82
N ASP A 350 -3.17 3.67 -37.49
CA ASP A 350 -3.35 4.75 -38.46
C ASP A 350 -3.84 6.07 -37.83
N SER A 351 -3.90 6.14 -36.51
CA SER A 351 -4.47 7.27 -35.76
C SER A 351 -3.39 8.13 -35.09
N THR A 352 -3.66 9.44 -35.03
CA THR A 352 -2.95 10.36 -34.15
C THR A 352 -3.77 10.53 -32.89
N VAL A 353 -3.25 10.10 -31.75
CA VAL A 353 -3.93 10.17 -30.47
C VAL A 353 -3.30 11.28 -29.63
N HIS A 354 -4.11 12.28 -29.30
CA HIS A 354 -3.69 13.33 -28.36
C HIS A 354 -3.92 12.87 -26.92
N GLN A 355 -3.02 13.27 -26.03
CA GLN A 355 -3.14 13.08 -24.59
C GLN A 355 -3.12 14.42 -23.86
N VAL A 356 -3.89 14.52 -22.79
CA VAL A 356 -3.79 15.57 -21.79
C VAL A 356 -3.53 15.01 -20.40
N GLY A 357 -2.90 15.84 -19.59
CA GLY A 357 -2.49 15.50 -18.23
C GLY A 357 -3.12 16.39 -17.19
N LEU A 358 -3.64 15.84 -16.10
CA LEU A 358 -4.15 16.65 -14.99
C LEU A 358 -3.60 16.16 -13.64
N PRO A 359 -3.16 17.06 -12.74
CA PRO A 359 -2.93 16.67 -11.37
C PRO A 359 -4.27 16.38 -10.67
N TRP A 360 -4.30 15.48 -9.69
CA TRP A 360 -5.53 15.16 -8.92
C TRP A 360 -5.51 15.71 -7.49
N CYS A 361 -4.69 16.72 -7.25
CA CYS A 361 -4.43 17.31 -5.93
C CYS A 361 -5.21 18.60 -5.63
N PHE A 362 -6.23 18.91 -6.43
CA PHE A 362 -7.07 20.09 -6.24
C PHE A 362 -8.48 19.71 -5.77
N GLY A 363 -9.19 20.71 -5.21
CA GLY A 363 -10.48 20.49 -4.57
C GLY A 363 -11.13 21.80 -4.15
N TRP A 364 -12.46 21.84 -4.25
CA TRP A 364 -13.29 23.02 -4.02
C TRP A 364 -13.13 23.70 -2.65
N THR A 365 -12.59 23.01 -1.64
CA THR A 365 -12.40 23.56 -0.28
C THR A 365 -11.35 24.67 -0.21
N THR A 366 -10.46 24.77 -1.21
CA THR A 366 -9.48 25.86 -1.30
C THR A 366 -9.94 26.82 -2.40
N PRO A 367 -10.35 28.06 -2.07
CA PRO A 367 -10.88 29.00 -3.05
C PRO A 367 -9.92 29.20 -4.23
N ASN A 368 -10.48 29.25 -5.44
CA ASN A 368 -9.77 29.51 -6.70
C ASN A 368 -8.68 28.49 -7.12
N ALA A 369 -8.49 27.40 -6.35
CA ALA A 369 -7.51 26.37 -6.66
C ALA A 369 -8.00 25.34 -7.70
N GLY A 370 -9.31 25.27 -7.95
CA GLY A 370 -9.93 24.28 -8.84
C GLY A 370 -10.59 23.13 -8.07
N ASP A 371 -10.91 22.04 -8.77
CA ASP A 371 -11.56 20.87 -8.19
C ASP A 371 -10.84 19.56 -8.57
N THR A 372 -11.32 18.43 -8.05
CA THR A 372 -10.67 17.13 -8.27
C THR A 372 -10.83 16.65 -9.71
N SER A 373 -9.72 16.18 -10.30
CA SER A 373 -9.71 15.50 -11.60
C SER A 373 -10.53 14.21 -11.61
N ASN A 374 -10.87 13.65 -10.45
CA ASN A 374 -11.73 12.46 -10.36
C ASN A 374 -13.17 12.72 -10.83
N LEU A 375 -13.60 13.98 -10.99
CA LEU A 375 -14.86 14.30 -11.68
C LEU A 375 -14.87 13.83 -13.15
N LEU A 376 -13.70 13.52 -13.71
CA LEU A 376 -13.53 13.08 -15.09
C LEU A 376 -13.34 11.56 -15.22
N CYS A 377 -12.88 10.88 -14.17
CA CYS A 377 -12.46 9.48 -14.21
C CYS A 377 -13.66 8.52 -14.29
N PRO A 378 -13.58 7.44 -15.09
CA PRO A 378 -14.60 6.39 -15.08
C PRO A 378 -14.53 5.58 -13.79
N THR A 379 -15.65 4.95 -13.45
CA THR A 379 -15.78 4.08 -12.26
C THR A 379 -15.29 2.64 -12.48
N VAL A 380 -14.92 2.28 -13.71
CA VAL A 380 -14.34 0.96 -14.00
C VAL A 380 -13.05 0.76 -13.23
N GLY A 381 -12.81 -0.47 -12.78
CA GLY A 381 -11.58 -0.83 -12.10
C GLY A 381 -10.93 -2.09 -12.65
N ASP A 382 -9.71 -2.34 -12.17
CA ASP A 382 -8.96 -3.57 -12.41
C ASP A 382 -9.78 -4.82 -12.08
N ALA A 383 -9.63 -5.86 -12.91
CA ALA A 383 -10.40 -7.11 -12.82
C ALA A 383 -10.13 -7.91 -11.53
N ASN A 384 -9.01 -7.66 -10.84
CA ASN A 384 -8.59 -8.40 -9.66
C ASN A 384 -8.91 -7.64 -8.36
N THR A 385 -8.75 -6.32 -8.37
CA THR A 385 -8.76 -5.47 -7.17
C THR A 385 -9.85 -4.41 -7.15
N MET A 386 -10.50 -4.14 -8.28
CA MET A 386 -11.44 -3.03 -8.49
C MET A 386 -10.82 -1.63 -8.34
N ILE A 387 -9.49 -1.49 -8.37
CA ILE A 387 -8.84 -0.17 -8.32
C ILE A 387 -9.20 0.63 -9.59
N PRO A 388 -9.65 1.89 -9.49
CA PRO A 388 -10.19 2.63 -10.62
C PRO A 388 -9.19 2.98 -11.73
N GLU A 389 -9.67 3.02 -12.97
CA GLU A 389 -8.93 3.43 -14.16
C GLU A 389 -8.73 4.96 -14.21
N THR A 390 -7.73 5.47 -13.49
CA THR A 390 -7.42 6.92 -13.40
C THR A 390 -6.31 7.38 -14.34
N LYS A 391 -5.81 6.49 -15.22
CA LYS A 391 -4.61 6.72 -16.05
C LYS A 391 -4.89 6.75 -17.55
N ALA A 392 -6.03 6.22 -17.98
CA ALA A 392 -6.45 6.18 -19.37
C ALA A 392 -7.97 6.29 -19.45
N PHE A 393 -8.47 7.47 -19.78
CA PHE A 393 -9.90 7.72 -19.97
C PHE A 393 -10.13 8.84 -20.98
N MET A 394 -11.35 9.00 -21.46
CA MET A 394 -11.63 9.88 -22.60
C MET A 394 -12.22 11.23 -22.17
N VAL A 395 -11.67 12.32 -22.73
CA VAL A 395 -12.10 13.70 -22.47
C VAL A 395 -12.12 14.54 -23.75
N ASP A 396 -12.63 15.75 -23.60
CA ASP A 396 -12.41 16.87 -24.51
C ASP A 396 -11.83 18.05 -23.72
N VAL A 397 -11.16 18.98 -24.43
CA VAL A 397 -10.69 20.24 -23.86
C VAL A 397 -11.25 21.40 -24.68
N ARG A 398 -11.91 22.32 -23.98
CA ARG A 398 -12.61 23.47 -24.57
C ARG A 398 -12.05 24.76 -23.99
N LYS A 399 -11.91 25.78 -24.83
CA LYS A 399 -11.58 27.13 -24.37
C LYS A 399 -12.70 27.64 -23.45
N GLY A 400 -12.30 28.16 -22.29
CA GLY A 400 -13.19 28.58 -21.20
C GLY A 400 -13.96 29.85 -21.50
#